data_AF-A0A9W5YVS6-F1
#
_entry.id   AF-A0A9W5YVS6-F1
#
_cell.length_a   1.000
_cell.length_b   1.000
_cell.length_c   1.000
_cell.angle_alpha   90.00
_cell.angle_beta   90.00
_cell.angle_gamma   90.00
#
_symmetry.space_group_name_H-M   'P 1'
#
loop_
_entity.id
_entity.type
_entity.pdbx_description
1 polymer ?
#
loop_
_entity_poly.entity_id
_entity_poly.type
_entity_poly.pdbx_seq_one_letter_code
_entity_poly.pdbx_strand_id
1 'polypeptide(L)'
;MDWSPNGKLLATAGHFGEFILWDVTNGLERMKWNPYQRGDKDDADSYLASDIRFCDGGKKLIFNWSGVATMVYDFVSLAMHEFPPGAAGVRGPVCSKNAAFLLIAHTDSTLRQWKLD
;
A
#
# COMPACT_ATOMS: atom_id res chain seq x y z
N MET A 1 5.04 0.62 8.73
CA MET A 1 6.14 1.47 8.23
C MET A 1 7.14 0.58 7.53
N ASP A 2 7.84 1.07 6.53
CA ASP A 2 8.86 0.30 5.82
C ASP A 2 9.97 1.18 5.23
N TRP A 3 11.18 0.63 5.17
CA TRP A 3 12.36 1.32 4.62
C TRP A 3 12.50 1.00 3.15
N SER A 4 12.88 2.00 2.34
CA SER A 4 13.26 1.74 0.96
C SER A 4 14.50 0.85 0.91
N PRO A 5 14.70 0.04 -0.14
CA PRO A 5 15.86 -0.85 -0.24
C PRO A 5 17.23 -0.13 -0.19
N ASN A 6 17.26 1.16 -0.57
CA ASN A 6 18.46 1.99 -0.49
C ASN A 6 18.63 2.73 0.85
N GLY A 7 17.71 2.56 1.80
CA GLY A 7 17.74 3.16 3.13
C GLY A 7 17.54 4.67 3.20
N LYS A 8 17.22 5.34 2.08
CA LYS A 8 17.07 6.80 2.02
C LYS A 8 15.65 7.30 2.25
N LEU A 9 14.67 6.43 2.06
CA LEU A 9 13.26 6.75 2.26
C LEU A 9 12.66 5.86 3.35
N LEU A 10 11.75 6.44 4.12
CA LEU A 10 10.88 5.73 5.03
C LEU A 10 9.44 5.98 4.63
N ALA A 11 8.65 4.91 4.48
CA ALA A 11 7.22 4.98 4.26
C ALA A 11 6.47 4.72 5.57
N THR A 12 5.51 5.57 5.89
CA THR A 12 4.61 5.42 7.05
C THR A 12 3.17 5.49 6.60
N ALA A 13 2.36 4.53 7.02
CA ALA A 13 0.92 4.54 6.83
C ALA A 13 0.24 5.25 8.01
N GLY A 14 -0.80 6.02 7.73
CA GLY A 14 -1.60 6.75 8.69
C GLY A 14 -2.97 6.11 8.95
N HIS A 15 -3.70 6.71 9.88
CA HIS A 15 -4.98 6.17 10.36
C HIS A 15 -6.13 6.43 9.39
N PHE A 16 -6.03 7.42 8.50
CA PHE A 16 -7.10 7.82 7.58
C PHE A 16 -6.79 7.43 6.14
N GLY A 17 -6.07 6.33 5.97
CA GLY A 17 -5.72 5.77 4.68
C GLY A 17 -4.51 6.46 4.05
N GLU A 18 -4.02 7.56 4.64
CA GLU A 18 -2.88 8.28 4.11
C GLU A 18 -1.59 7.47 4.22
N PHE A 19 -0.63 7.78 3.37
CA PHE A 19 0.76 7.46 3.65
C PHE A 19 1.63 8.69 3.47
N ILE A 20 2.76 8.68 4.18
CA ILE A 20 3.80 9.69 4.09
C ILE A 20 5.10 9.01 3.74
N LEU A 21 5.85 9.61 2.81
CA LEU A 21 7.21 9.26 2.50
C LEU A 21 8.14 10.34 3.04
N TRP A 22 9.11 9.89 3.81
CA TRP A 22 10.11 10.71 4.46
C TRP A 22 11.45 10.49 3.77
N ASP A 23 12.16 11.58 3.49
CA ASP A 23 13.59 11.53 3.27
C ASP A 23 14.29 11.57 4.62
N VAL A 24 14.86 10.45 5.00
CA VAL A 24 15.51 10.31 6.31
C VAL A 24 16.87 11.00 6.38
N THR A 25 17.45 11.37 5.23
CA THR A 25 18.78 12.01 5.20
C THR A 25 18.73 13.45 5.66
N ASN A 26 17.60 14.13 5.45
CA ASN A 26 17.35 15.52 5.84
C ASN A 26 16.13 15.68 6.75
N GLY A 27 15.37 14.60 7.01
CA GLY A 27 14.20 14.62 7.88
C GLY A 27 12.97 15.28 7.24
N LEU A 28 12.92 15.39 5.92
CA LEU A 28 11.84 16.10 5.22
C LEU A 28 10.77 15.14 4.70
N GLU A 29 9.52 15.58 4.76
CA GLU A 29 8.43 14.96 4.01
C GLU A 29 8.68 15.16 2.51
N ARG A 30 8.77 14.05 1.77
CA ARG A 30 8.91 14.06 0.30
C ARG A 30 7.57 13.99 -0.41
N MET A 31 6.63 13.26 0.19
CA MET A 31 5.31 13.04 -0.38
C MET A 31 4.34 12.67 0.72
N LYS A 32 3.13 13.19 0.62
CA LYS A 32 1.97 12.72 1.36
C LYS A 32 0.85 12.44 0.39
N TRP A 33 0.35 11.22 0.44
CA TRP A 33 -0.86 10.84 -0.26
C TRP A 33 -2.01 10.84 0.72
N ASN A 34 -3.02 11.67 0.47
CA ASN A 34 -4.22 11.76 1.30
C ASN A 34 -5.44 11.49 0.42
N PRO A 35 -6.11 10.34 0.58
CA PRO A 35 -7.22 9.98 -0.29
C PRO A 35 -8.54 10.68 0.03
N TYR A 36 -8.59 11.57 1.04
CA TYR A 36 -9.77 12.34 1.45
C TYR A 36 -11.07 11.49 1.59
N GLN A 37 -11.35 11.01 2.80
CA GLN A 37 -12.63 10.43 3.23
C GLN A 37 -13.24 9.31 2.35
N ARG A 38 -12.47 8.25 2.02
CA ARG A 38 -13.01 7.06 1.34
C ARG A 38 -13.30 5.87 2.27
N GLY A 39 -13.39 6.10 3.58
CA GLY A 39 -13.87 5.09 4.53
C GLY A 39 -15.35 5.27 4.85
N ASP A 40 -16.00 4.19 5.24
CA ASP A 40 -17.36 4.21 5.75
C ASP A 40 -17.36 4.83 7.15
N LYS A 41 -18.14 5.90 7.33
CA LYS A 41 -18.28 6.58 8.64
C LYS A 41 -18.79 5.66 9.74
N ASP A 42 -19.46 4.57 9.36
CA ASP A 42 -20.04 3.58 10.27
C ASP A 42 -19.08 2.40 10.52
N ASP A 43 -17.94 2.34 9.83
CA ASP A 43 -16.86 1.37 10.04
C ASP A 43 -15.52 2.09 10.25
N ALA A 44 -15.14 2.30 11.51
CA ALA A 44 -13.89 2.96 11.87
C ALA A 44 -12.64 2.23 11.33
N ASP A 45 -12.71 0.92 11.11
CA ASP A 45 -11.59 0.13 10.60
C ASP A 45 -11.40 0.33 9.09
N SER A 46 -12.40 0.88 8.39
CA SER A 46 -12.33 1.19 6.95
C SER A 46 -11.37 2.33 6.60
N TYR A 47 -10.86 3.04 7.62
CA TYR A 47 -9.91 4.13 7.43
C TYR A 47 -8.45 3.67 7.51
N LEU A 48 -8.16 2.51 8.08
CA LEU A 48 -6.79 2.13 8.44
C LEU A 48 -5.94 1.80 7.20
N ALA A 49 -4.87 2.58 6.97
CA ALA A 49 -3.78 2.10 6.13
C ALA A 49 -2.84 1.19 6.95
N SER A 50 -2.55 0.00 6.45
CA SER A 50 -1.72 -1.01 7.12
C SER A 50 -0.79 -1.71 6.13
N ASP A 51 0.17 -2.49 6.67
CA ASP A 51 1.03 -3.38 5.88
C ASP A 51 1.77 -2.68 4.71
N ILE A 52 2.14 -1.41 4.90
CA ILE A 52 2.88 -0.62 3.93
C ILE A 52 4.28 -1.22 3.69
N ARG A 53 4.64 -1.45 2.42
CA ARG A 53 5.93 -2.02 2.01
C ARG A 53 6.43 -1.54 0.66
N PHE A 54 7.74 -1.33 0.54
CA PHE A 54 8.40 -1.16 -0.74
C PHE A 54 8.50 -2.49 -1.50
N CYS A 55 8.38 -2.45 -2.81
CA CYS A 55 8.66 -3.56 -3.70
C CYS A 55 9.32 -3.09 -5.00
N ASP A 56 9.67 -4.03 -5.89
CA ASP A 56 10.31 -3.73 -7.18
C ASP A 56 11.59 -2.87 -7.03
N GLY A 57 12.46 -3.22 -6.09
CA GLY A 57 13.68 -2.45 -5.81
C GLY A 57 13.42 -1.03 -5.29
N GLY A 58 12.22 -0.77 -4.76
CA GLY A 58 11.79 0.55 -4.28
C GLY A 58 11.06 1.38 -5.33
N LYS A 59 10.76 0.83 -6.51
CA LYS A 59 9.98 1.50 -7.56
C LYS A 59 8.47 1.50 -7.31
N LYS A 60 8.00 0.64 -6.42
CA LYS A 60 6.59 0.54 -6.06
C LYS A 60 6.42 0.52 -4.54
N LEU A 61 5.30 1.06 -4.06
CA LEU A 61 4.88 1.06 -2.67
C LEU A 61 3.52 0.41 -2.57
N ILE A 62 3.43 -0.69 -1.83
CA ILE A 62 2.19 -1.43 -1.58
C ILE A 62 1.69 -1.04 -0.19
N PHE A 63 0.40 -0.85 -0.02
CA PHE A 63 -0.22 -0.76 1.29
C PHE A 63 -1.66 -1.26 1.23
N ASN A 64 -2.15 -1.78 2.35
CA ASN A 64 -3.56 -2.09 2.48
C ASN A 64 -4.29 -0.87 3.01
N TRP A 65 -5.40 -0.54 2.38
CA TRP A 65 -6.43 0.27 2.97
C TRP A 65 -7.55 -0.66 3.44
N SER A 66 -7.59 -0.88 4.75
CA SER A 66 -8.53 -1.79 5.40
C SER A 66 -9.96 -1.50 4.96
N GLY A 67 -10.73 -2.56 4.66
CA GLY A 67 -12.09 -2.46 4.14
C GLY A 67 -12.24 -1.92 2.70
N VAL A 68 -11.21 -1.26 2.14
CA VAL A 68 -11.34 -0.50 0.89
C VAL A 68 -10.61 -1.14 -0.29
N ALA A 69 -9.30 -1.45 -0.18
CA ALA A 69 -8.47 -2.00 -1.27
C ALA A 69 -7.04 -2.31 -0.82
N THR A 70 -6.33 -3.12 -1.61
CA THR A 70 -4.87 -3.00 -1.65
C THR A 70 -4.48 -1.96 -2.69
N MET A 71 -3.63 -1.04 -2.30
CA MET A 71 -3.16 0.05 -3.13
C MET A 71 -1.70 -0.18 -3.51
N VAL A 72 -1.35 0.12 -4.75
CA VAL A 72 0.04 0.10 -5.24
C VAL A 72 0.33 1.43 -5.90
N TYR A 73 1.26 2.18 -5.32
CA TYR A 73 1.80 3.38 -5.93
C TYR A 73 3.06 3.05 -6.70
N ASP A 74 3.12 3.39 -7.99
CA ASP A 74 4.30 3.25 -8.83
C ASP A 74 5.03 4.58 -8.95
N PHE A 75 6.29 4.63 -8.48
CA PHE A 75 7.12 5.84 -8.50
C PHE A 75 7.66 6.21 -9.88
N VAL A 76 7.62 5.28 -10.84
CA VAL A 76 8.10 5.49 -12.21
C VAL A 76 7.00 6.11 -13.05
N SER A 77 5.79 5.55 -13.00
CA SER A 77 4.63 6.06 -13.73
C SER A 77 3.86 7.14 -12.99
N LEU A 78 4.14 7.31 -11.68
CA LEU A 78 3.41 8.20 -10.76
C LEU A 78 1.91 7.85 -10.64
N ALA A 79 1.56 6.58 -10.92
CA ALA A 79 0.19 6.10 -10.90
C ALA A 79 -0.14 5.39 -9.59
N MET A 80 -1.40 5.54 -9.16
CA MET A 80 -1.99 4.78 -8.07
C MET A 80 -2.88 3.69 -8.65
N HIS A 81 -2.56 2.44 -8.38
CA HIS A 81 -3.35 1.28 -8.79
C HIS A 81 -4.15 0.76 -7.59
N GLU A 82 -5.42 0.51 -7.82
CA GLU A 82 -6.34 -0.02 -6.82
C GLU A 82 -6.68 -1.46 -7.15
N PHE A 83 -6.49 -2.34 -6.18
CA PHE A 83 -6.86 -3.75 -6.23
C PHE A 83 -7.99 -3.95 -5.22
N PRO A 84 -9.26 -3.99 -5.69
CA PRO A 84 -10.41 -4.08 -4.81
C PRO A 84 -10.30 -5.30 -3.91
N PRO A 85 -10.74 -5.20 -2.65
CA PRO A 85 -10.83 -6.33 -1.78
C PRO A 85 -11.85 -7.26 -2.46
N GLY A 86 -11.61 -8.57 -2.38
CA GLY A 86 -12.72 -9.49 -2.58
C GLY A 86 -13.83 -9.18 -1.57
N ALA A 87 -14.93 -9.94 -1.58
CA ALA A 87 -15.97 -9.86 -0.53
C ALA A 87 -15.44 -10.14 0.91
N ALA A 88 -14.14 -10.30 1.06
CA ALA A 88 -13.40 -10.67 2.22
C ALA A 88 -12.17 -9.77 2.32
N GLY A 89 -12.01 -9.16 3.50
CA GLY A 89 -10.91 -8.27 3.84
C GLY A 89 -9.54 -8.88 3.56
N VAL A 90 -8.53 -8.02 3.52
CA VAL A 90 -7.20 -8.35 3.00
C VAL A 90 -6.19 -8.51 4.13
N ARG A 91 -5.30 -9.51 4.04
CA ARG A 91 -4.10 -9.63 4.86
C ARG A 91 -2.85 -9.86 4.02
N GLY A 92 -1.76 -9.17 4.36
CA GLY A 92 -0.40 -9.52 3.93
C GLY A 92 -0.19 -9.56 2.42
N PRO A 93 -0.37 -8.46 1.68
CA PRO A 93 -0.03 -8.39 0.28
C PRO A 93 1.47 -8.65 0.10
N VAL A 94 1.82 -9.50 -0.86
CA VAL A 94 3.21 -9.80 -1.18
C VAL A 94 3.48 -9.61 -2.67
N CYS A 95 4.58 -8.94 -2.95
CA CYS A 95 5.08 -8.79 -4.31
C CYS A 95 6.01 -9.95 -4.66
N SER A 96 5.82 -10.52 -5.84
CA SER A 96 6.79 -11.47 -6.42
C SER A 96 8.17 -10.81 -6.56
N LYS A 97 9.24 -11.63 -6.51
CA LYS A 97 10.63 -11.14 -6.56
C LYS A 97 10.94 -10.30 -7.80
N ASN A 98 10.33 -10.63 -8.94
CA ASN A 98 10.47 -9.89 -10.19
C ASN A 98 9.42 -8.79 -10.37
N ALA A 99 8.60 -8.51 -9.34
CA ALA A 99 7.52 -7.55 -9.34
C ALA A 99 6.47 -7.71 -10.44
N ALA A 100 6.38 -8.89 -11.08
CA ALA A 100 5.39 -9.15 -12.11
C ALA A 100 3.99 -9.42 -11.54
N PHE A 101 3.94 -9.89 -10.29
CA PHE A 101 2.73 -10.32 -9.62
C PHE A 101 2.59 -9.78 -8.20
N LEU A 102 1.35 -9.47 -7.84
CA LEU A 102 0.87 -9.23 -6.49
C LEU A 102 0.01 -10.41 -6.06
N LEU A 103 0.29 -10.98 -4.89
CA LEU A 103 -0.54 -12.01 -4.25
C LEU A 103 -1.18 -11.43 -3.00
N ILE A 104 -2.48 -11.66 -2.83
CA ILE A 104 -3.26 -11.16 -1.70
C ILE A 104 -4.05 -12.32 -1.08
N ALA A 105 -3.92 -12.48 0.24
CA ALA A 105 -4.72 -13.41 1.00
C ALA A 105 -6.01 -12.74 1.48
N HIS A 106 -7.14 -13.37 1.21
CA HIS A 106 -8.46 -12.87 1.57
C HIS A 106 -9.05 -13.68 2.72
N THR A 107 -9.91 -13.04 3.53
CA THR A 107 -10.65 -13.73 4.60
C THR A 107 -11.67 -14.77 4.10
N ASP A 108 -11.97 -14.83 2.79
CA ASP A 108 -12.83 -15.84 2.16
C ASP A 108 -12.08 -17.16 1.90
N SER A 109 -10.88 -17.31 2.47
CA SER A 109 -9.98 -18.45 2.27
C SER A 109 -9.47 -18.58 0.84
N THR A 110 -9.52 -17.51 0.04
CA THR A 110 -8.92 -17.48 -1.30
C THR A 110 -7.60 -16.71 -1.31
N LEU A 111 -6.72 -17.11 -2.23
CA LEU A 111 -5.58 -16.32 -2.65
C LEU A 111 -5.88 -15.79 -4.05
N ARG A 112 -5.70 -14.49 -4.24
CA ARG A 112 -5.89 -13.84 -5.54
C ARG A 112 -4.57 -13.27 -6.01
N GLN A 113 -4.34 -13.38 -7.31
CA GLN A 113 -3.12 -12.96 -7.97
C GLN A 113 -3.46 -11.95 -9.06
N TRP A 114 -2.71 -10.86 -9.12
CA TRP A 114 -2.80 -9.85 -10.17
C TRP A 114 -1.45 -9.67 -10.85
N LYS A 115 -1.49 -9.26 -12.12
CA LYS A 115 -0.33 -8.81 -12.87
C LYS A 115 -0.10 -7.31 -12.57
N LEU A 116 1.16 -6.92 -12.40
CA LEU A 116 1.58 -5.54 -12.06
C LEU A 116 2.16 -4.79 -13.28
N ASP A 117 1.64 -5.09 -14.48
CA ASP A 117 2.09 -4.54 -15.78
C ASP A 117 2.05 -3.01 -15.86
#